data_AF-A0A4Y2BLW6-F1
#
_entry.id   AF-A0A4Y2BLW6-F1
#
_cell.length_a   1.000
_cell.length_b   1.000
_cell.length_c   1.000
_cell.angle_alpha   90.00
_cell.angle_beta   90.00
_cell.angle_gamma   90.00
#
_symmetry.space_group_name_H-M   'P 1'
#
loop_
_entity.id
_entity.type
_entity.pdbx_description
1 polymer ?
#
loop_
_entity_poly.entity_id
_entity_poly.type
_entity_poly.pdbx_seq_one_letter_code
_entity_poly.pdbx_strand_id
1 'polypeptide(L)'
;MLEFRVLCKMYVCYLDAIIIGEKKIFENFNHLSRVEAIPRYNDLLQKVRKGVKLFKRSPTKYDMCLQKYVKEDTGKELSLILDCRIRWNSLLSMIERFHKLKVCIDKALIDIGSDTTFSDLE
;
A
#
# COMPACT_ATOMS: atom_id res chain seq x y z
N MET A 1 -5.25 14.28 -25.64
CA MET A 1 -4.84 15.41 -24.76
C MET A 1 -4.96 15.10 -23.25
N LEU A 2 -5.42 13.92 -22.82
CA LEU A 2 -5.49 13.51 -21.40
C LEU A 2 -4.21 12.84 -20.85
N GLU A 3 -3.25 12.47 -21.70
CA GLU A 3 -2.02 11.77 -21.27
C GLU A 3 -0.91 12.71 -20.77
N PHE A 4 -0.87 13.96 -21.22
CA PHE A 4 0.21 14.91 -20.84
C PHE A 4 0.12 15.39 -19.38
N ARG A 5 -1.08 15.49 -18.80
CA ARG A 5 -1.25 15.85 -17.38
C ARG A 5 -0.90 14.71 -16.43
N VAL A 6 -1.03 13.47 -16.88
CA VAL A 6 -0.67 12.27 -16.10
C VAL A 6 0.84 12.09 -16.12
N LEU A 7 1.48 12.26 -17.29
CA LEU A 7 2.93 12.20 -17.42
C LEU A 7 3.65 13.34 -16.68
N CYS A 8 3.15 14.59 -16.72
CA CYS A 8 3.78 15.68 -15.96
C CYS A 8 3.72 15.48 -14.44
N LYS A 9 2.64 14.92 -13.89
CA LYS A 9 2.59 14.60 -12.45
C LYS A 9 3.50 13.42 -12.09
N MET A 10 3.58 12.41 -12.95
CA MET A 10 4.48 11.28 -12.77
C MET A 10 5.95 11.71 -12.80
N TYR A 11 6.32 12.65 -13.68
CA TYR A 11 7.69 13.18 -13.79
C TYR A 11 8.09 14.08 -12.61
N VAL A 12 7.14 14.86 -12.07
CA VAL A 12 7.39 15.70 -10.88
C VAL A 12 7.56 14.84 -9.62
N CYS A 13 6.71 13.82 -9.41
CA CYS A 13 6.91 12.88 -8.30
C CYS A 13 8.18 12.02 -8.46
N TYR A 14 8.59 11.73 -9.70
CA TYR A 14 9.86 11.05 -10.00
C TYR A 14 11.07 11.95 -9.70
N LEU A 15 11.00 13.24 -10.02
CA LEU A 15 12.03 14.24 -9.65
C LEU A 15 12.09 14.46 -8.14
N ASP A 16 10.96 14.49 -7.44
CA ASP A 16 10.91 14.60 -5.97
C ASP A 16 11.46 13.34 -5.28
N ALA A 17 11.21 12.15 -5.83
CA ALA A 17 11.77 10.89 -5.34
C ALA A 17 13.28 10.75 -5.59
N ILE A 18 13.80 11.34 -6.68
CA ILE A 18 15.24 11.44 -6.95
C ILE A 18 15.96 12.33 -5.93
N ILE A 19 15.29 13.37 -5.41
CA ILE A 19 15.85 14.29 -4.40
C ILE A 19 15.93 13.64 -3.00
N ILE A 20 15.04 12.70 -2.67
CA ILE A 20 14.93 12.09 -1.32
C ILE A 20 15.79 10.80 -1.16
N GLY A 21 16.38 10.29 -2.24
CA GLY A 21 17.52 9.36 -2.12
C GLY A 21 17.21 7.90 -1.74
N GLU A 22 16.01 7.39 -2.00
CA GLU A 22 15.74 5.95 -1.86
C GLU A 22 16.13 5.18 -3.14
N LYS A 23 17.44 4.91 -3.30
CA LYS A 23 18.03 4.17 -4.43
C LYS A 23 17.44 2.77 -4.65
N LYS A 24 16.80 2.16 -3.66
CA LYS A 24 16.37 0.74 -3.69
C LYS A 24 15.13 0.48 -4.54
N ILE A 25 14.27 1.49 -4.74
CA ILE A 25 13.09 1.37 -5.60
C ILE A 25 13.49 1.45 -7.08
N PHE A 26 14.62 2.12 -7.38
CA PHE A 26 15.08 2.39 -8.74
C PHE A 26 15.76 1.17 -9.40
N GLU A 27 16.46 0.32 -8.64
CA GLU A 27 17.16 -0.84 -9.21
C GLU A 27 16.20 -1.86 -9.85
N ASN A 28 14.97 -1.99 -9.34
CA ASN A 28 13.96 -2.89 -9.93
C ASN A 28 13.22 -2.29 -11.15
N PHE A 29 13.43 -1.01 -11.48
CA PHE A 29 12.76 -0.37 -12.62
C PHE A 29 13.39 -0.72 -13.97
N ASN A 30 14.61 -1.29 -13.96
CA ASN A 30 15.45 -1.43 -15.15
C ASN A 30 15.24 -2.70 -15.99
N HIS A 31 14.24 -3.55 -15.71
CA HIS A 31 14.02 -4.79 -16.49
C HIS A 31 12.58 -5.00 -17.02
N LEU A 32 11.59 -4.18 -16.63
CA LEU A 32 10.21 -4.34 -17.10
C LEU A 32 9.82 -3.27 -18.13
N SER A 33 9.25 -3.70 -19.26
CA SER A 33 8.64 -2.78 -20.21
C SER A 33 7.46 -2.04 -19.54
N ARG A 34 7.25 -0.77 -19.89
CA ARG A 34 6.13 0.05 -19.37
C ARG A 34 4.77 -0.66 -19.48
N VAL A 35 4.60 -1.47 -20.53
CA VAL A 35 3.37 -2.21 -20.83
C VAL A 35 3.10 -3.33 -19.82
N GLU A 36 4.14 -3.96 -19.29
CA GLU A 36 4.02 -5.05 -18.31
C GLU A 36 4.02 -4.55 -16.86
N ALA A 37 4.65 -3.40 -16.61
CA ALA A 37 4.72 -2.81 -15.28
C ALA A 37 3.34 -2.29 -14.79
N ILE A 38 2.59 -1.61 -15.67
CA ILE A 38 1.33 -0.94 -15.30
C ILE A 38 0.28 -1.93 -14.77
N PRO A 39 0.00 -3.08 -15.44
CA PRO A 39 -0.96 -4.07 -14.93
C PRO A 39 -0.54 -4.65 -13.58
N ARG A 40 0.73 -5.04 -13.42
CA ARG A 40 1.26 -5.63 -12.18
C ARG A 40 1.09 -4.70 -10.98
N TYR A 41 1.44 -3.43 -11.13
CA TYR A 41 1.26 -2.46 -10.05
C TYR A 41 -0.22 -2.25 -9.71
N ASN A 42 -1.09 -2.20 -10.71
CA ASN A 42 -2.52 -2.09 -10.45
C ASN A 42 -3.05 -3.30 -9.67
N ASP A 43 -2.61 -4.52 -10.00
CA ASP A 43 -3.01 -5.74 -9.30
C ASP A 43 -2.53 -5.73 -7.84
N LEU A 44 -1.29 -5.33 -7.58
CA LEU A 44 -0.77 -5.13 -6.22
C LEU A 44 -1.60 -4.10 -5.44
N LEU A 45 -1.91 -2.95 -6.05
CA LEU A 45 -2.75 -1.93 -5.44
C LEU A 45 -4.17 -2.46 -5.15
N GLN A 46 -4.75 -3.27 -6.03
CA GLN A 46 -6.05 -3.89 -5.77
C GLN A 46 -5.97 -4.90 -4.61
N LYS A 47 -4.88 -5.69 -4.50
CA LYS A 47 -4.66 -6.59 -3.35
C LYS A 47 -4.61 -5.79 -2.04
N VAL A 48 -3.83 -4.71 -1.98
CA VAL A 48 -3.75 -3.82 -0.80
C VAL A 48 -5.12 -3.23 -0.46
N ARG A 49 -5.85 -2.70 -1.44
CA ARG A 49 -7.21 -2.17 -1.23
C ARG A 49 -8.18 -3.24 -0.72
N LYS A 50 -8.07 -4.48 -1.19
CA LYS A 50 -8.88 -5.61 -0.68
C LYS A 50 -8.56 -5.90 0.78
N GLY A 51 -7.27 -5.96 1.15
CA GLY A 51 -6.83 -6.15 2.53
C GLY A 51 -7.34 -5.05 3.46
N VAL A 52 -7.16 -3.79 3.08
CA VAL A 52 -7.68 -2.64 3.86
C VAL A 52 -9.21 -2.73 4.01
N LYS A 53 -9.94 -3.06 2.94
CA LYS A 53 -11.40 -3.21 3.00
C LYS A 53 -11.86 -4.36 3.89
N LEU A 54 -11.09 -5.45 3.99
CA LEU A 54 -11.43 -6.58 4.86
C LEU A 54 -11.60 -6.12 6.31
N PHE A 55 -10.63 -5.37 6.81
CA PHE A 55 -10.68 -4.85 8.17
C PHE A 55 -11.70 -3.72 8.32
N LYS A 56 -11.77 -2.77 7.38
CA LYS A 56 -12.74 -1.65 7.49
C LYS A 56 -14.21 -2.09 7.39
N ARG A 57 -14.49 -3.26 6.81
CA ARG A 57 -15.85 -3.82 6.74
C ARG A 57 -16.30 -4.51 8.02
N SER A 58 -15.36 -4.92 8.88
CA SER A 58 -15.68 -5.61 10.13
C SER A 58 -15.01 -4.90 11.30
N PRO A 59 -15.74 -4.01 12.00
CA PRO A 59 -15.23 -3.29 13.16
C PRO A 59 -14.65 -4.24 14.23
N THR A 60 -15.32 -5.36 14.47
CA THR A 60 -14.87 -6.38 15.43
C THR A 60 -13.50 -6.97 15.08
N LYS A 61 -13.26 -7.34 13.81
CA LYS A 61 -11.95 -7.85 13.37
C LYS A 61 -10.87 -6.77 13.45
N TYR A 62 -11.25 -5.53 13.16
CA TYR A 62 -10.33 -4.40 13.22
C TYR A 62 -9.90 -4.09 14.66
N ASP A 63 -10.85 -3.97 15.59
CA ASP A 63 -10.54 -3.62 16.98
C ASP A 63 -9.94 -4.79 17.77
N MET A 64 -10.40 -6.02 17.55
CA MET A 64 -9.93 -7.17 18.34
C MET A 64 -8.62 -7.78 17.83
N CYS A 65 -8.44 -7.89 16.52
CA CYS A 65 -7.25 -8.53 15.95
C CYS A 65 -6.19 -7.48 15.63
N LEU A 66 -6.51 -6.49 14.78
CA LEU A 66 -5.51 -5.57 14.28
C LEU A 66 -5.06 -4.57 15.34
N GLN A 67 -5.98 -3.86 16.01
CA GLN A 67 -5.59 -2.82 16.98
C GLN A 67 -4.82 -3.37 18.18
N LYS A 68 -5.03 -4.64 18.55
CA LYS A 68 -4.23 -5.32 19.57
C LYS A 68 -2.75 -5.33 19.20
N TYR A 69 -2.41 -5.86 18.03
CA TYR A 69 -1.02 -5.93 17.56
C TYR A 69 -0.41 -4.54 17.31
N VAL A 70 -1.21 -3.60 16.82
CA VAL A 70 -0.76 -2.23 16.57
C VAL A 70 -0.44 -1.49 17.87
N LYS A 71 -1.23 -1.70 18.92
CA LYS A 71 -0.95 -1.16 20.27
C LYS A 71 0.31 -1.77 20.87
N GLU A 72 0.52 -3.07 20.69
CA GLU A 72 1.73 -3.75 21.18
C GLU A 72 3.00 -3.23 20.49
N ASP A 73 2.96 -2.99 19.17
CA ASP A 73 4.13 -2.58 18.39
C ASP A 73 4.43 -1.08 18.47
N THR A 74 3.41 -0.23 18.30
CA THR A 74 3.57 1.23 18.22
C THR A 74 3.19 1.96 19.52
N GLY A 75 2.57 1.28 20.49
CA GLY A 75 2.08 1.88 21.74
C GLY A 75 0.85 2.79 21.57
N LYS A 76 0.32 2.93 20.35
CA LYS A 76 -0.82 3.79 20.01
C LYS A 76 -1.66 3.12 18.93
N GLU A 77 -2.95 3.44 18.91
CA GLU A 77 -3.84 3.03 17.84
C GLU A 77 -3.47 3.74 16.54
N LEU A 78 -3.31 2.95 15.47
CA LEU A 78 -3.12 3.45 14.12
C LEU A 78 -4.19 2.88 13.23
N SER A 79 -4.86 3.77 12.48
CA SER A 79 -5.95 3.38 11.61
C SER A 79 -5.54 3.11 10.18
N LEU A 80 -6.20 2.12 9.57
CA LEU A 80 -6.06 1.86 8.15
C LEU A 80 -6.82 2.89 7.33
N ILE A 81 -6.10 3.49 6.39
CA ILE A 81 -6.61 4.50 5.47
C ILE A 81 -6.93 3.81 4.15
N LEU A 82 -8.07 4.13 3.55
CA LEU A 82 -8.39 3.73 2.19
C LEU A 82 -8.23 4.96 1.30
N ASP A 83 -7.59 4.79 0.15
CA ASP A 83 -7.36 5.88 -0.80
C ASP A 83 -8.67 6.40 -1.40
N CYS A 84 -8.67 7.68 -1.79
CA CYS A 84 -9.74 8.28 -2.58
C CYS A 84 -9.28 8.48 -4.03
N ARG A 85 -10.09 8.01 -4.98
CA ARG A 85 -9.72 7.91 -6.41
C ARG A 85 -9.23 9.22 -7.04
N ILE A 86 -9.71 10.36 -6.54
CA ILE A 86 -9.52 11.68 -7.14
C ILE A 86 -8.24 12.36 -6.62
N ARG A 87 -7.70 11.96 -5.46
CA ARG A 87 -6.57 12.63 -4.81
C ARG A 87 -5.37 11.69 -4.70
N TRP A 88 -4.38 11.88 -5.55
CA TRP A 88 -3.17 11.04 -5.62
C TRP A 88 -2.43 10.90 -4.27
N ASN A 89 -2.35 11.96 -3.46
CA ASN A 89 -1.74 11.89 -2.12
C ASN A 89 -2.38 10.83 -1.21
N SER A 90 -3.68 10.55 -1.40
CA SER A 90 -4.36 9.55 -0.58
C SER A 90 -3.90 8.13 -0.88
N LEU A 91 -3.43 7.86 -2.11
CA LEU A 91 -2.86 6.58 -2.50
C LEU A 91 -1.54 6.36 -1.79
N LEU A 92 -0.66 7.37 -1.83
CA LEU A 92 0.62 7.32 -1.14
C LEU A 92 0.43 7.12 0.37
N SER A 93 -0.45 7.90 1.00
CA SER A 93 -0.74 7.76 2.43
C SER A 93 -1.34 6.39 2.79
N MET A 94 -2.13 5.77 1.89
CA MET A 94 -2.62 4.40 2.09
C MET A 94 -1.47 3.39 2.06
N ILE A 95 -0.57 3.49 1.07
CA ILE A 95 0.55 2.56 0.90
C ILE A 95 1.52 2.68 2.07
N GLU A 96 1.91 3.89 2.45
CA GLU A 96 2.80 4.14 3.59
C GLU A 96 2.22 3.58 4.90
N ARG A 97 0.93 3.84 5.15
CA ARG A 97 0.24 3.35 6.35
C ARG A 97 0.15 1.82 6.34
N PHE A 98 -0.16 1.23 5.19
CA PHE A 98 -0.25 -0.22 5.03
C PHE A 98 1.12 -0.87 5.25
N HIS A 99 2.19 -0.33 4.67
CA HIS A 99 3.55 -0.83 4.84
C HIS A 99 3.99 -0.77 6.31
N LYS A 100 3.72 0.35 7.01
CA LYS A 100 4.02 0.48 8.43
C LYS A 100 3.31 -0.58 9.29
N LEU A 101 2.10 -0.98 8.90
CA LEU A 101 1.29 -1.95 9.64
C LEU A 101 1.40 -3.37 9.09
N LYS A 102 2.26 -3.62 8.09
CA LYS A 102 2.34 -4.91 7.38
C LYS A 102 2.50 -6.09 8.34
N VAL A 103 3.45 -6.00 9.26
CA VAL A 103 3.71 -7.06 10.26
C VAL A 103 2.51 -7.32 11.17
N CYS A 104 1.80 -6.26 11.58
CA CYS A 104 0.59 -6.38 12.39
C CYS A 104 -0.58 -6.99 11.59
N ILE A 105 -0.69 -6.62 10.32
CA ILE A 105 -1.68 -7.15 9.40
C ILE A 105 -1.43 -8.64 9.18
N ASP A 106 -0.20 -9.06 8.92
CA ASP A 106 0.14 -10.47 8.70
C ASP A 106 -0.22 -11.33 9.92
N LYS A 107 0.12 -10.87 11.14
CA LYS A 107 -0.30 -11.52 12.39
C LYS A 107 -1.82 -11.61 12.52
N ALA A 108 -2.53 -10.51 12.24
CA ALA A 108 -3.98 -10.48 12.31
C ALA A 108 -4.65 -11.39 11.26
N LEU A 109 -4.06 -11.54 10.08
CA LEU A 109 -4.56 -12.42 9.03
C LEU A 109 -4.39 -13.90 9.40
N ILE A 110 -3.29 -14.25 10.08
CA ILE A 110 -3.07 -15.59 10.65
C ILE A 110 -4.16 -15.90 11.69
N ASP A 111 -4.42 -14.99 12.61
CA ASP A 111 -5.45 -15.17 13.65
C ASP A 111 -6.87 -15.31 13.09
N ILE A 112 -7.17 -14.56 12.03
CA ILE A 112 -8.48 -14.63 11.35
C ILE A 112 -8.59 -15.90 10.49
N GLY A 113 -7.47 -16.57 10.20
CA GLY A 113 -7.42 -17.74 9.31
C GLY A 113 -7.72 -17.40 7.85
N SER A 114 -7.35 -16.20 7.39
CA SER A 114 -7.56 -15.81 5.98
C SER A 114 -6.40 -16.26 5.10
N ASP A 115 -6.70 -16.87 3.95
CA ASP A 115 -5.70 -17.33 2.97
C ASP A 115 -4.96 -16.19 2.22
N THR A 116 -5.31 -14.93 2.49
CA THR A 116 -4.67 -13.78 1.84
C THR A 116 -3.30 -13.50 2.43
N THR A 117 -2.23 -13.92 1.74
CA THR A 117 -0.84 -13.55 2.07
C THR A 117 -0.38 -12.35 1.24
N PHE A 118 0.34 -11.43 1.87
CA PHE A 118 1.00 -10.29 1.21
C PHE A 118 2.50 -10.56 1.10
N SER A 119 2.86 -11.57 0.29
CA SER A 119 4.26 -11.85 -0.04
C SER A 119 4.82 -10.73 -0.92
N ASP A 120 6.05 -10.32 -0.64
CA ASP A 120 6.77 -9.37 -1.48
C ASP A 120 7.15 -10.08 -2.78
N LEU A 121 6.43 -9.76 -3.87
CA LEU A 121 6.72 -10.09 -5.27
C LEU A 121 6.61 -11.58 -5.65
N GLU A 122 5.58 -11.88 -6.44
CA GLU A 122 5.61 -12.89 -7.50
C GLU A 122 5.45 -12.17 -8.85
#